data_AF-A0A2E0U764-F1
#
_entry.id   AF-A0A2E0U764-F1
#
_cell.length_a   1.000
_cell.length_b   1.000
_cell.length_c   1.000
_cell.angle_alpha   90.00
_cell.angle_beta   90.00
_cell.angle_gamma   90.00
#
_symmetry.space_group_name_H-M   'P 1'
#
loop_
_entity.id
_entity.type
_entity.pdbx_description
1 polymer ?
#
loop_
_entity_poly.entity_id
_entity_poly.type
_entity_poly.pdbx_seq_one_letter_code
_entity_poly.pdbx_strand_id
1 'polypeptide(L)'
;MKAPRVRVVILSLLIILIGGLGLGRLIGAQALIQSLPPIHDVQTDWDDPIMPSEALLKARGEGSNPIQEDPVIPPFLAQMEQGFEAERAAAQESAFSRFMWNMQVAIGLKSDRFFWEGLAGASVADEQAAAYPAVDTLYVEQDPAASFDAVANTLSDMGMEFVTRDEAAGRIEATATTQWFGFKDDVMVRVEPAGEGSQIDIRSVSRVGLSDLGANAARVEAILSQLQQVLAVMEEPPAMVEEQPPVAEPEPVVDEMANDDMAETNEDDAVDDDASVEDSSNTMQETEAEPEEE
;
A
#
# COMPACT_ATOMS: atom_id res chain seq x y z
N MET A 1 46.12 -6.52 39.31
CA MET A 1 44.74 -7.03 39.17
C MET A 1 43.78 -5.82 39.09
N LYS A 2 43.17 -5.53 37.92
CA LYS A 2 42.14 -4.47 37.81
C LYS A 2 40.76 -5.09 38.11
N ALA A 3 39.97 -4.43 38.95
CA ALA A 3 38.88 -5.09 39.67
C ALA A 3 37.64 -5.42 38.80
N PRO A 4 37.01 -6.59 38.99
CA PRO A 4 35.79 -6.99 38.26
C PRO A 4 34.60 -6.04 38.50
N ARG A 5 34.59 -5.33 39.64
CA ARG A 5 33.55 -4.36 40.01
C ARG A 5 33.37 -3.23 39.00
N VAL A 6 34.44 -2.79 38.33
CA VAL A 6 34.38 -1.71 37.32
C VAL A 6 33.59 -2.16 36.08
N ARG A 7 33.74 -3.43 35.66
CA ARG A 7 32.99 -3.99 34.52
C ARG A 7 31.50 -4.10 34.83
N VAL A 8 31.15 -4.53 36.05
CA VAL A 8 29.74 -4.61 36.49
C VAL A 8 29.10 -3.22 36.50
N VAL A 9 29.77 -2.21 37.06
CA VAL A 9 29.25 -0.83 37.07
C VAL A 9 29.05 -0.28 35.65
N ILE A 10 30.02 -0.49 34.74
CA ILE A 10 29.89 -0.07 33.34
C ILE A 10 28.70 -0.77 32.66
N LEU A 11 28.55 -2.09 32.84
CA LEU A 11 27.42 -2.84 32.27
C LEU A 11 26.06 -2.37 32.83
N SER A 12 25.96 -2.12 34.14
CA SER A 12 24.73 -1.58 34.75
C SER A 12 24.39 -0.19 34.21
N LEU A 13 25.37 0.72 34.07
CA LEU A 13 25.15 2.04 33.49
C LEU A 13 24.74 1.95 32.01
N LEU A 14 25.30 0.99 31.26
CA LEU A 14 24.99 0.79 29.84
C LEU A 14 23.58 0.19 29.65
N ILE A 15 23.14 -0.71 30.54
CA ILE A 15 21.75 -1.19 30.59
C ILE A 15 20.78 -0.05 30.94
N ILE A 16 21.12 0.79 31.93
CA ILE A 16 20.30 1.97 32.28
C ILE A 16 20.25 2.98 31.11
N LEU A 17 21.35 3.17 30.38
CA LEU A 17 21.40 4.04 29.22
C LEU A 17 20.57 3.50 28.05
N ILE A 18 20.66 2.21 27.73
CA ILE A 18 19.83 1.58 26.69
C ILE A 18 18.35 1.61 27.09
N GLY A 19 18.02 1.28 28.35
CA GLY A 19 16.67 1.38 28.88
C GLY A 19 16.13 2.80 28.85
N GLY A 20 16.95 3.80 29.20
CA GLY A 20 16.60 5.22 29.15
C GLY A 20 16.45 5.76 27.73
N LEU A 21 17.25 5.29 26.76
CA LEU A 21 17.10 5.64 25.34
C LEU A 21 15.88 4.96 24.71
N GLY A 22 15.57 3.72 25.11
CA GLY A 22 14.34 3.03 24.71
C GLY A 22 13.10 3.73 25.26
N LEU A 23 13.10 4.05 26.56
CA LEU A 23 12.01 4.79 27.21
C LEU A 23 11.86 6.20 26.64
N GLY A 24 12.96 6.91 26.38
CA GLY A 24 12.95 8.22 25.72
C GLY A 24 12.40 8.17 24.30
N ARG A 25 12.67 7.10 23.54
CA ARG A 25 12.03 6.88 22.22
C ARG A 25 10.54 6.60 22.34
N LEU A 26 10.10 5.83 23.33
CA LEU A 26 8.68 5.59 23.58
C LEU A 26 7.95 6.90 23.95
N ILE A 27 8.52 7.72 24.84
CA ILE A 27 7.96 9.04 25.21
C ILE A 27 7.90 9.98 23.99
N GLY A 28 8.95 10.01 23.15
CA GLY A 28 8.97 10.83 21.93
C GLY A 28 7.94 10.39 20.88
N ALA A 29 7.80 9.07 20.67
CA ALA A 29 6.79 8.52 19.78
C ALA A 29 5.36 8.77 20.31
N GLN A 30 5.15 8.63 21.63
CA GLN A 30 3.89 8.88 22.29
C GLN A 30 3.42 10.33 22.09
N ALA A 31 4.31 11.32 22.20
CA ALA A 31 3.96 12.73 21.98
C ALA A 31 3.52 13.04 20.54
N LEU A 32 4.10 12.35 19.53
CA LEU A 32 3.71 12.49 18.12
C LEU A 32 2.36 11.81 17.83
N ILE A 33 2.19 10.57 18.31
CA ILE A 33 0.94 9.80 18.19
C ILE A 33 -0.24 10.54 18.84
N GLN A 34 0.02 11.23 19.97
CA GLN A 34 -0.98 12.01 20.69
C GLN A 34 -1.33 13.36 20.03
N SER A 35 -0.65 13.77 18.95
CA SER A 35 -1.00 14.98 18.20
C SER A 35 -1.84 14.73 16.93
N LEU A 36 -2.10 13.47 16.58
CA LEU A 36 -2.88 13.14 15.39
C LEU A 36 -4.40 13.30 15.67
N PRO A 37 -5.18 13.80 14.69
CA PRO A 37 -6.62 13.92 14.84
C PRO A 37 -7.26 12.53 15.00
N PRO A 38 -8.40 12.42 15.71
CA PRO A 38 -9.07 11.14 15.98
C PRO A 38 -9.92 10.72 14.77
N ILE A 39 -9.27 10.57 13.62
CA ILE A 39 -9.86 10.08 12.38
C ILE A 39 -9.44 8.64 12.13
N HIS A 40 -10.24 7.95 11.33
CA HIS A 40 -10.02 6.56 10.92
C HIS A 40 -10.61 6.29 9.51
N ASP A 41 -10.90 7.36 8.78
CA ASP A 41 -11.55 7.40 7.47
C ASP A 41 -10.82 8.52 6.73
N VAL A 42 -10.11 8.16 5.66
CA VAL A 42 -9.22 9.07 4.93
C VAL A 42 -9.42 8.82 3.45
N GLN A 43 -9.63 9.87 2.65
CA GLN A 43 -9.66 9.79 1.19
C GLN A 43 -9.07 10.99 0.48
N THR A 44 -8.70 10.78 -0.79
CA THR A 44 -8.15 11.80 -1.70
C THR A 44 -9.17 12.87 -2.08
N ASP A 45 -10.43 12.49 -2.28
CA ASP A 45 -11.52 13.38 -2.73
C ASP A 45 -12.71 13.32 -1.76
N TRP A 46 -12.99 14.44 -1.10
CA TRP A 46 -14.16 14.62 -0.24
C TRP A 46 -15.34 15.34 -0.93
N ASP A 47 -15.15 15.86 -2.15
CA ASP A 47 -16.21 16.49 -2.95
C ASP A 47 -17.06 15.43 -3.69
N ASP A 48 -16.47 14.28 -4.08
CA ASP A 48 -17.21 13.06 -4.49
C ASP A 48 -16.75 11.80 -3.71
N PRO A 49 -17.24 11.59 -2.47
CA PRO A 49 -16.80 10.50 -1.59
C PRO A 49 -16.98 9.09 -2.15
N ILE A 50 -15.92 8.26 -2.10
CA ILE A 50 -16.03 6.86 -2.51
C ILE A 50 -16.88 6.08 -1.50
N MET A 51 -18.06 5.61 -1.93
CA MET A 51 -18.95 4.77 -1.13
C MET A 51 -18.78 3.28 -1.45
N PRO A 52 -18.92 2.38 -0.45
CA PRO A 52 -18.61 0.94 -0.58
C PRO A 52 -19.68 0.17 -1.36
N SER A 53 -19.28 -0.87 -2.09
CA SER A 53 -20.21 -1.83 -2.69
C SER A 53 -20.95 -2.69 -1.65
N GLU A 54 -22.03 -3.36 -2.08
CA GLU A 54 -22.72 -4.36 -1.27
C GLU A 54 -21.78 -5.51 -0.86
N ALA A 55 -20.82 -5.89 -1.71
CA ALA A 55 -19.84 -6.93 -1.42
C ALA A 55 -18.90 -6.51 -0.28
N LEU A 56 -18.44 -5.25 -0.26
CA LEU A 56 -17.61 -4.71 0.81
C LEU A 56 -18.40 -4.50 2.12
N LEU A 57 -19.63 -4.01 2.05
CA LEU A 57 -20.53 -3.92 3.21
C LEU A 57 -20.77 -5.29 3.85
N LYS A 58 -20.89 -6.36 3.05
CA LYS A 58 -21.00 -7.74 3.53
C LYS A 58 -19.67 -8.28 4.08
N ALA A 59 -18.55 -8.00 3.41
CA ALA A 59 -17.23 -8.49 3.80
C ALA A 59 -16.65 -7.83 5.06
N ARG A 60 -17.06 -6.59 5.37
CA ARG A 60 -16.65 -5.89 6.59
C ARG A 60 -17.40 -6.37 7.83
N GLY A 61 -18.67 -6.75 7.67
CA GLY A 61 -19.49 -7.36 8.71
C GLY A 61 -20.08 -6.36 9.72
N GLU A 62 -21.08 -6.84 10.46
CA GLU A 62 -21.82 -6.07 11.46
C GLU A 62 -20.90 -5.55 12.59
N GLY A 63 -21.18 -4.35 13.09
CA GLY A 63 -20.39 -3.71 14.15
C GLY A 63 -19.11 -3.02 13.68
N SER A 64 -18.82 -3.03 12.37
CA SER A 64 -17.77 -2.16 11.79
C SER A 64 -18.15 -0.68 11.92
N ASN A 65 -17.16 0.21 12.09
CA ASN A 65 -17.32 1.65 12.02
C ASN A 65 -18.07 2.05 10.72
N PRO A 66 -19.08 2.94 10.77
CA PRO A 66 -19.84 3.33 9.58
C PRO A 66 -18.94 4.07 8.57
N ILE A 67 -19.13 3.80 7.28
CA ILE A 67 -18.62 4.65 6.19
C ILE A 67 -19.73 5.63 5.87
N GLN A 68 -19.42 6.93 5.88
CA GLN A 68 -20.38 8.02 5.70
C GLN A 68 -19.92 8.92 4.54
N GLU A 69 -20.84 9.61 3.88
CA GLU A 69 -20.52 10.59 2.82
C GLU A 69 -19.78 11.79 3.42
N ASP A 70 -20.34 12.40 4.48
CA ASP A 70 -19.74 13.48 5.29
C ASP A 70 -19.55 13.00 6.75
N PRO A 71 -18.41 12.35 7.07
CA PRO A 71 -18.12 11.90 8.44
C PRO A 71 -17.67 13.07 9.31
N VAL A 72 -18.21 13.12 10.53
CA VAL A 72 -17.79 14.06 11.59
C VAL A 72 -17.17 13.33 12.77
N ILE A 73 -16.22 13.97 13.45
CA ILE A 73 -15.60 13.45 14.66
C ILE A 73 -16.69 13.25 15.75
N PRO A 74 -16.77 12.07 16.39
CA PRO A 74 -17.94 11.72 17.21
C PRO A 74 -18.22 12.70 18.37
N PRO A 75 -19.50 13.09 18.59
CA PRO A 75 -19.86 14.07 19.61
C PRO A 75 -19.59 13.60 21.06
N PHE A 76 -19.37 12.29 21.28
CA PHE A 76 -19.02 11.77 22.60
C PHE A 76 -17.62 12.24 23.07
N LEU A 77 -16.76 12.73 22.18
CA LEU A 77 -15.45 13.27 22.57
C LEU A 77 -15.59 14.45 23.53
N ALA A 78 -16.63 15.28 23.39
CA ALA A 78 -16.91 16.37 24.32
C ALA A 78 -17.18 15.87 25.76
N GLN A 79 -17.73 14.65 25.91
CA GLN A 79 -17.92 14.03 27.23
C GLN A 79 -16.59 13.47 27.79
N MET A 80 -15.72 12.95 26.92
CA MET A 80 -14.37 12.52 27.31
C MET A 80 -13.51 13.71 27.77
N GLU A 81 -13.59 14.83 27.05
CA GLU A 81 -12.95 16.11 27.38
C GLU A 81 -13.41 16.61 28.75
N GLN A 82 -14.72 16.74 28.98
CA GLN A 82 -15.29 17.12 30.28
C GLN A 82 -14.86 16.18 31.43
N GLY A 83 -14.76 14.88 31.16
CA GLY A 83 -14.26 13.89 32.12
C GLY A 83 -12.78 14.14 32.48
N PHE A 84 -11.94 14.40 31.49
CA PHE A 84 -10.54 14.75 31.68
C PHE A 84 -10.38 16.08 32.45
N GLU A 85 -11.17 17.10 32.12
CA GLU A 85 -11.18 18.38 32.83
C GLU A 85 -11.59 18.22 34.29
N ALA A 86 -12.61 17.41 34.58
CA ALA A 86 -13.05 17.12 35.94
C ALA A 86 -11.96 16.39 36.75
N GLU A 87 -11.27 15.39 36.16
CA GLU A 87 -10.10 14.77 36.79
C GLU A 87 -8.98 15.77 37.07
N ARG A 88 -8.67 16.64 36.10
CA ARG A 88 -7.63 17.66 36.22
C ARG A 88 -7.97 18.66 37.33
N ALA A 89 -9.23 19.10 37.41
CA ALA A 89 -9.75 20.02 38.41
C ALA A 89 -9.71 19.41 39.82
N ALA A 90 -10.18 18.16 39.98
CA ALA A 90 -10.08 17.42 41.25
C ALA A 90 -8.62 17.24 41.70
N ALA A 91 -7.70 17.02 40.75
CA ALA A 91 -6.27 16.98 41.03
C ALA A 91 -5.71 18.36 41.46
N GLN A 92 -6.36 19.48 41.14
CA GLN A 92 -5.94 20.81 41.60
C GLN A 92 -6.32 21.14 43.05
N GLU A 93 -7.25 20.42 43.68
CA GLU A 93 -7.82 20.80 44.98
C GLU A 93 -6.79 20.88 46.12
N SER A 94 -5.84 19.95 46.19
CA SER A 94 -4.84 19.88 47.25
C SER A 94 -3.42 20.13 46.76
N ALA A 95 -2.52 20.58 47.64
CA ALA A 95 -1.11 20.76 47.29
C ALA A 95 -0.41 19.43 46.93
N PHE A 96 -0.81 18.34 47.59
CA PHE A 96 -0.25 17.00 47.32
C PHE A 96 -0.80 16.42 46.01
N SER A 97 -2.10 16.53 45.75
CA SER A 97 -2.72 16.08 44.49
C SER A 97 -2.12 16.80 43.28
N ARG A 98 -1.90 18.11 43.39
CA ARG A 98 -1.22 18.91 42.36
C ARG A 98 0.21 18.47 42.11
N PHE A 99 0.96 18.25 43.19
CA PHE A 99 2.32 17.74 43.08
C PHE A 99 2.35 16.38 42.37
N MET A 100 1.46 15.45 42.74
CA MET A 100 1.38 14.13 42.14
C MET A 100 0.96 14.18 40.66
N TRP A 101 -0.02 15.02 40.29
CA TRP A 101 -0.42 15.24 38.90
C TRP A 101 0.74 15.81 38.07
N ASN A 102 1.36 16.89 38.54
CA ASN A 102 2.48 17.52 37.84
C ASN A 102 3.68 16.59 37.71
N MET A 103 3.93 15.74 38.70
CA MET A 103 4.95 14.68 38.62
C MET A 103 4.58 13.64 37.55
N GLN A 104 3.33 13.17 37.49
CA GLN A 104 2.86 12.22 36.47
C GLN A 104 2.96 12.80 35.05
N VAL A 105 2.63 14.08 34.87
CA VAL A 105 2.83 14.81 33.60
C VAL A 105 4.31 14.90 33.23
N ALA A 106 5.16 15.32 34.18
CA ALA A 106 6.60 15.48 33.93
C ALA A 106 7.34 14.18 33.57
N ILE A 107 6.75 13.01 33.85
CA ILE A 107 7.28 11.69 33.47
C ILE A 107 6.45 10.97 32.37
N GLY A 108 5.52 11.67 31.73
CA GLY A 108 4.75 11.17 30.58
C GLY A 108 3.62 10.18 30.90
N LEU A 109 3.25 10.00 32.19
CA LEU A 109 2.14 9.12 32.60
C LEU A 109 0.76 9.78 32.49
N LYS A 110 0.70 11.11 32.45
CA LYS A 110 -0.52 11.89 32.18
C LYS A 110 -0.20 13.01 31.20
N SER A 111 -1.23 13.50 30.50
CA SER A 111 -1.19 14.75 29.76
C SER A 111 -1.62 15.92 30.65
N ASP A 112 -1.18 17.14 30.31
CA ASP A 112 -1.69 18.38 30.89
C ASP A 112 -2.93 18.92 30.13
N ARG A 113 -3.17 18.48 28.90
CA ARG A 113 -4.34 18.80 28.06
C ARG A 113 -5.06 17.56 27.53
N PHE A 114 -6.32 17.70 27.13
CA PHE A 114 -6.97 16.68 26.30
C PHE A 114 -6.44 16.81 24.87
N PHE A 115 -6.13 15.70 24.20
CA PHE A 115 -5.44 15.76 22.90
C PHE A 115 -6.35 16.19 21.75
N TRP A 116 -7.64 15.89 21.87
CA TRP A 116 -8.68 16.17 20.88
C TRP A 116 -9.64 17.24 21.39
N GLU A 117 -9.11 18.18 22.18
CA GLU A 117 -9.82 19.33 22.77
C GLU A 117 -10.50 20.15 21.66
N GLY A 118 -11.82 20.31 21.74
CA GLY A 118 -12.61 21.07 20.79
C GLY A 118 -12.89 20.38 19.44
N LEU A 119 -12.41 19.16 19.19
CA LEU A 119 -12.63 18.45 17.91
C LEU A 119 -14.00 17.76 17.78
N ALA A 120 -14.79 17.69 18.85
CA ALA A 120 -16.07 16.99 18.85
C ALA A 120 -17.07 17.64 17.87
N GLY A 121 -17.47 16.91 16.82
CA GLY A 121 -18.35 17.39 15.76
C GLY A 121 -17.66 18.16 14.63
N ALA A 122 -16.33 18.26 14.60
CA ALA A 122 -15.59 18.77 13.45
C ALA A 122 -15.70 17.82 12.24
N SER A 123 -15.60 18.35 11.02
CA SER A 123 -15.56 17.51 9.80
C SER A 123 -14.27 16.70 9.76
N VAL A 124 -14.37 15.42 9.41
CA VAL A 124 -13.20 14.57 9.18
C VAL A 124 -12.41 15.06 7.95
N ALA A 125 -13.08 15.63 6.94
CA ALA A 125 -12.43 16.18 5.75
C ALA A 125 -11.52 17.37 6.10
N ASP A 126 -12.02 18.33 6.88
CA ASP A 126 -11.24 19.50 7.34
C ASP A 126 -10.02 19.08 8.18
N GLU A 127 -10.22 18.16 9.13
CA GLU A 127 -9.17 17.67 10.02
C GLU A 127 -8.14 16.80 9.28
N GLN A 128 -8.57 16.02 8.28
CA GLN A 128 -7.67 15.32 7.38
C GLN A 128 -6.83 16.31 6.57
N ALA A 129 -7.45 17.28 5.90
CA ALA A 129 -6.75 18.24 5.05
C ALA A 129 -5.72 19.07 5.84
N ALA A 130 -6.02 19.39 7.11
CA ALA A 130 -5.09 20.07 8.01
C ALA A 130 -3.90 19.19 8.44
N ALA A 131 -4.10 17.88 8.64
CA ALA A 131 -3.07 16.97 9.15
C ALA A 131 -2.26 16.27 8.04
N TYR A 132 -2.88 15.99 6.89
CA TYR A 132 -2.37 15.16 5.80
C TYR A 132 -2.57 15.83 4.42
N PRO A 133 -2.01 17.03 4.18
CA PRO A 133 -2.22 17.80 2.94
C PRO A 133 -1.58 17.19 1.68
N ALA A 134 -0.98 15.99 1.79
CA ALA A 134 -0.45 15.21 0.66
C ALA A 134 -1.41 14.10 0.19
N VAL A 135 -2.52 13.88 0.91
CA VAL A 135 -3.60 12.99 0.49
C VAL A 135 -4.54 13.79 -0.41
N ASP A 136 -4.39 13.60 -1.72
CA ASP A 136 -5.08 14.34 -2.79
C ASP A 136 -5.23 13.43 -4.03
N THR A 137 -6.13 13.75 -4.95
CA THR A 137 -6.45 12.95 -6.15
C THR A 137 -5.22 12.81 -7.05
N LEU A 138 -4.94 11.59 -7.53
CA LEU A 138 -3.81 11.31 -8.41
C LEU A 138 -4.22 11.37 -9.88
N TYR A 139 -3.74 12.39 -10.60
CA TYR A 139 -3.90 12.51 -12.05
C TYR A 139 -2.67 11.94 -12.76
N VAL A 140 -2.90 11.14 -13.81
CA VAL A 140 -1.86 10.40 -14.55
C VAL A 140 -2.13 10.39 -16.05
N GLU A 141 -1.10 10.23 -16.88
CA GLU A 141 -1.23 10.24 -18.35
C GLU A 141 -1.75 8.91 -18.93
N GLN A 142 -1.73 7.83 -18.15
CA GLN A 142 -2.18 6.51 -18.59
C GLN A 142 -3.71 6.43 -18.68
N ASP A 143 -4.21 5.64 -19.65
CA ASP A 143 -5.63 5.40 -19.81
C ASP A 143 -6.25 4.62 -18.62
N PRO A 144 -7.59 4.63 -18.45
CA PRO A 144 -8.22 4.02 -17.29
C PRO A 144 -7.98 2.51 -17.13
N ALA A 145 -7.76 1.76 -18.22
CA ALA A 145 -7.51 0.32 -18.14
C ALA A 145 -6.08 0.06 -17.62
N ALA A 146 -5.09 0.75 -18.20
CA ALA A 146 -3.71 0.69 -17.72
C ALA A 146 -3.57 1.17 -16.26
N SER A 147 -4.30 2.22 -15.88
CA SER A 147 -4.36 2.74 -14.51
C SER A 147 -5.03 1.75 -13.54
N PHE A 148 -6.13 1.10 -13.95
CA PHE A 148 -6.82 0.08 -13.16
C PHE A 148 -5.91 -1.13 -12.88
N ASP A 149 -5.20 -1.62 -13.90
CA ASP A 149 -4.22 -2.70 -13.74
C ASP A 149 -3.06 -2.30 -12.81
N ALA A 150 -2.55 -1.07 -12.92
CA ALA A 150 -1.50 -0.57 -12.03
C ALA A 150 -1.96 -0.49 -10.56
N VAL A 151 -3.21 -0.08 -10.30
CA VAL A 151 -3.84 -0.13 -8.96
C VAL A 151 -3.97 -1.57 -8.48
N ALA A 152 -4.52 -2.47 -9.30
CA ALA A 152 -4.70 -3.87 -8.92
C ALA A 152 -3.37 -4.55 -8.57
N ASN A 153 -2.31 -4.30 -9.35
CA ASN A 153 -0.98 -4.83 -9.06
C ASN A 153 -0.39 -4.19 -7.78
N THR A 154 -0.50 -2.87 -7.61
CA THR A 154 -0.02 -2.16 -6.41
C THR A 154 -0.65 -2.69 -5.12
N LEU A 155 -1.98 -2.81 -5.08
CA LEU A 155 -2.67 -3.32 -3.88
C LEU A 155 -2.35 -4.81 -3.60
N SER A 156 -2.12 -5.60 -4.66
CA SER A 156 -1.67 -6.99 -4.54
C SER A 156 -0.25 -7.10 -3.97
N ASP A 157 0.68 -6.29 -4.45
CA ASP A 157 2.07 -6.25 -3.97
C ASP A 157 2.18 -5.74 -2.52
N MET A 158 1.27 -4.84 -2.12
CA MET A 158 1.09 -4.42 -0.73
C MET A 158 0.38 -5.47 0.15
N GLY A 159 0.00 -6.63 -0.41
CA GLY A 159 -0.56 -7.77 0.31
C GLY A 159 -2.02 -7.62 0.74
N MET A 160 -2.83 -6.81 0.04
CA MET A 160 -4.23 -6.58 0.38
C MET A 160 -5.16 -7.66 -0.18
N GLU A 161 -6.20 -8.03 0.58
CA GLU A 161 -7.17 -9.06 0.19
C GLU A 161 -8.31 -8.44 -0.65
N PHE A 162 -8.39 -8.72 -1.96
CA PHE A 162 -9.46 -8.18 -2.81
C PHE A 162 -10.86 -8.65 -2.39
N VAL A 163 -11.79 -7.71 -2.38
CA VAL A 163 -13.23 -7.91 -2.19
C VAL A 163 -14.01 -7.69 -3.49
N THR A 164 -13.63 -6.69 -4.30
CA THR A 164 -14.22 -6.42 -5.61
C THR A 164 -13.18 -5.82 -6.54
N ARG A 165 -13.25 -6.21 -7.82
CA ARG A 165 -12.51 -5.62 -8.94
C ARG A 165 -13.49 -5.56 -10.11
N ASP A 166 -13.99 -4.37 -10.40
CA ASP A 166 -14.93 -4.09 -11.47
C ASP A 166 -14.29 -3.04 -12.40
N GLU A 167 -13.59 -3.55 -13.41
CA GLU A 167 -12.88 -2.76 -14.42
C GLU A 167 -13.85 -1.87 -15.22
N ALA A 168 -15.04 -2.38 -15.52
CA ALA A 168 -16.06 -1.64 -16.27
C ALA A 168 -16.63 -0.45 -15.48
N ALA A 169 -16.61 -0.52 -14.15
CA ALA A 169 -16.98 0.57 -13.24
C ALA A 169 -15.78 1.33 -12.65
N GLY A 170 -14.54 1.03 -13.08
CA GLY A 170 -13.32 1.65 -12.55
C GLY A 170 -13.09 1.43 -11.05
N ARG A 171 -13.67 0.36 -10.46
CA ARG A 171 -13.75 0.17 -9.00
C ARG A 171 -12.89 -0.99 -8.51
N ILE A 172 -12.06 -0.72 -7.50
CA ILE A 172 -11.31 -1.76 -6.77
C ILE A 172 -11.57 -1.61 -5.28
N GLU A 173 -11.85 -2.72 -4.60
CA GLU A 173 -12.10 -2.75 -3.17
C GLU A 173 -11.31 -3.92 -2.55
N ALA A 174 -10.59 -3.65 -1.45
CA ALA A 174 -9.72 -4.61 -0.79
C ALA A 174 -9.72 -4.42 0.73
N THR A 175 -9.22 -5.44 1.46
CA THR A 175 -8.99 -5.39 2.90
C THR A 175 -7.50 -5.35 3.18
N ALA A 176 -7.03 -4.29 3.86
CA ALA A 176 -5.70 -4.25 4.44
C ALA A 176 -5.75 -4.82 5.87
N THR A 177 -4.78 -5.66 6.26
CA THR A 177 -4.70 -6.25 7.60
C THR A 177 -3.38 -5.90 8.28
N THR A 178 -3.43 -5.35 9.49
CA THR A 178 -2.23 -5.00 10.28
C THR A 178 -1.55 -6.25 10.86
N GLN A 179 -0.29 -6.46 10.49
CA GLN A 179 0.45 -7.72 10.73
C GLN A 179 0.52 -8.19 12.20
N TRP A 180 0.53 -7.26 13.16
CA TRP A 180 0.76 -7.58 14.59
C TRP A 180 -0.52 -7.64 15.43
N PHE A 181 -1.60 -6.97 15.00
CA PHE A 181 -2.82 -6.82 15.79
C PHE A 181 -4.07 -7.36 15.06
N GLY A 182 -3.99 -7.64 13.77
CA GLY A 182 -5.10 -8.15 12.98
C GLY A 182 -6.23 -7.14 12.75
N PHE A 183 -6.02 -5.85 13.04
CA PHE A 183 -6.97 -4.80 12.66
C PHE A 183 -7.11 -4.78 11.14
N LYS A 184 -8.36 -4.69 10.67
CA LYS A 184 -8.73 -4.66 9.27
C LYS A 184 -9.22 -3.26 8.90
N ASP A 185 -8.67 -2.75 7.81
CA ASP A 185 -9.09 -1.51 7.16
C ASP A 185 -9.59 -1.85 5.76
N ASP A 186 -10.64 -1.14 5.33
CA ASP A 186 -11.22 -1.25 3.99
C ASP A 186 -10.59 -0.21 3.08
N VAL A 187 -9.99 -0.65 1.97
CA VAL A 187 -9.41 0.22 0.94
C VAL A 187 -10.31 0.17 -0.29
N MET A 188 -10.76 1.32 -0.75
CA MET A 188 -11.58 1.51 -1.94
C MET A 188 -10.85 2.44 -2.89
N VAL A 189 -10.83 2.12 -4.18
CA VAL A 189 -10.20 2.92 -5.23
C VAL A 189 -11.18 3.10 -6.39
N ARG A 190 -11.26 4.33 -6.88
CA ARG A 190 -12.00 4.74 -8.08
C ARG A 190 -10.98 5.20 -9.13
N VAL A 191 -11.11 4.71 -10.36
CA VAL A 191 -10.30 5.08 -11.52
C VAL A 191 -11.24 5.57 -12.61
N GLU A 192 -11.07 6.82 -13.04
CA GLU A 192 -11.96 7.46 -14.02
C GLU A 192 -11.17 8.19 -15.11
N PRO A 193 -11.74 8.34 -16.33
CA PRO A 193 -11.08 9.08 -17.40
C PRO A 193 -10.98 10.57 -17.09
N ALA A 194 -9.77 11.13 -17.17
CA ALA A 194 -9.47 12.54 -16.94
C ALA A 194 -8.67 13.12 -18.12
N GLY A 195 -9.37 13.72 -19.07
CA GLY A 195 -8.75 14.29 -20.27
C GLY A 195 -8.23 13.20 -21.22
N GLU A 196 -6.92 13.14 -21.40
CA GLU A 196 -6.24 12.10 -22.21
C GLU A 196 -5.75 10.91 -21.36
N GLY A 197 -5.79 11.02 -20.03
CA GLY A 197 -5.37 9.99 -19.08
C GLY A 197 -6.45 9.68 -18.03
N SER A 198 -6.04 9.53 -16.76
CA SER A 198 -6.92 9.08 -15.67
C SER A 198 -6.80 9.92 -14.40
N GLN A 199 -7.88 9.97 -13.62
CA GLN A 199 -7.87 10.34 -12.21
C GLN A 199 -8.05 9.08 -11.35
N ILE A 200 -7.30 9.01 -10.25
CA ILE A 200 -7.32 7.89 -9.31
C ILE A 200 -7.59 8.45 -7.92
N ASP A 201 -8.72 8.05 -7.35
CA ASP A 201 -9.12 8.38 -5.98
C ASP A 201 -9.05 7.16 -5.07
N ILE A 202 -8.62 7.37 -3.83
CA ILE A 202 -8.38 6.31 -2.86
C ILE A 202 -9.03 6.70 -1.53
N ARG A 203 -9.82 5.78 -0.95
CA ARG A 203 -10.37 5.87 0.41
C ARG A 203 -9.90 4.69 1.24
N SER A 204 -9.48 4.93 2.48
CA SER A 204 -9.05 3.90 3.42
C SER A 204 -9.73 4.12 4.78
N VAL A 205 -10.47 3.12 5.27
CA VAL A 205 -11.33 3.23 6.46
C VAL A 205 -11.15 2.07 7.42
N SER A 206 -10.83 2.34 8.68
CA SER A 206 -10.74 1.29 9.70
C SER A 206 -12.11 0.73 10.07
N ARG A 207 -12.20 -0.60 10.21
CA ARG A 207 -13.42 -1.26 10.69
C ARG A 207 -13.68 -1.05 12.18
N VAL A 208 -12.67 -0.71 12.98
CA VAL A 208 -12.80 -0.56 14.45
C VAL A 208 -11.95 0.56 14.99
N GLY A 209 -12.38 1.13 16.11
CA GLY A 209 -11.63 2.14 16.88
C GLY A 209 -12.02 3.57 16.54
N LEU A 210 -11.73 4.50 17.46
CA LEU A 210 -11.96 5.93 17.28
C LEU A 210 -10.86 6.61 16.44
N SER A 211 -9.65 6.08 16.48
CA SER A 211 -8.52 6.58 15.70
C SER A 211 -7.63 5.42 15.30
N ASP A 212 -7.08 5.55 14.09
CA ASP A 212 -6.13 4.62 13.49
C ASP A 212 -4.65 5.00 13.77
N LEU A 213 -4.43 6.13 14.46
CA LEU A 213 -3.13 6.74 14.71
C LEU A 213 -2.35 7.09 13.41
N GLY A 214 -3.08 7.50 12.36
CA GLY A 214 -2.54 7.88 11.05
C GLY A 214 -2.35 6.71 10.08
N ALA A 215 -2.79 5.50 10.42
CA ALA A 215 -2.53 4.31 9.60
C ALA A 215 -3.25 4.32 8.23
N ASN A 216 -4.42 4.95 8.10
CA ASN A 216 -5.11 5.11 6.82
C ASN A 216 -4.44 6.18 5.96
N ALA A 217 -4.08 7.34 6.52
CA ALA A 217 -3.33 8.37 5.80
C ALA A 217 -1.99 7.84 5.27
N ALA A 218 -1.17 7.21 6.13
CA ALA A 218 0.09 6.61 5.73
C ALA A 218 -0.06 5.51 4.67
N ARG A 219 -1.22 4.82 4.63
CA ARG A 219 -1.51 3.81 3.59
C ARG A 219 -1.91 4.46 2.27
N VAL A 220 -2.76 5.48 2.28
CA VAL A 220 -3.14 6.23 1.08
C VAL A 220 -1.90 6.87 0.47
N GLU A 221 -1.07 7.58 1.25
CA GLU A 221 0.21 8.12 0.81
C GLU A 221 1.15 7.05 0.21
N ALA A 222 1.22 5.85 0.81
CA ALA A 222 2.03 4.75 0.29
C ALA A 222 1.50 4.19 -1.04
N ILE A 223 0.18 4.03 -1.20
CA ILE A 223 -0.43 3.60 -2.48
C ILE A 223 -0.17 4.65 -3.56
N LEU A 224 -0.42 5.94 -3.27
CA LEU A 224 -0.17 7.05 -4.20
C LEU A 224 1.30 7.09 -4.63
N SER A 225 2.24 6.96 -3.69
CA SER A 225 3.67 6.96 -3.97
C SER A 225 4.11 5.75 -4.79
N GLN A 226 3.54 4.56 -4.56
CA GLN A 226 3.87 3.36 -5.33
C GLN A 226 3.25 3.40 -6.74
N LEU A 227 2.02 3.91 -6.89
CA LEU A 227 1.37 4.14 -8.18
C LEU A 227 2.19 5.08 -9.06
N GLN A 228 2.62 6.23 -8.52
CA GLN A 228 3.48 7.18 -9.24
C GLN A 228 4.77 6.52 -9.76
N GLN A 229 5.39 5.63 -8.96
CA GLN A 229 6.58 4.89 -9.38
C GLN A 229 6.29 3.84 -10.47
N VAL A 230 5.21 3.07 -10.32
CA VAL A 230 4.82 2.04 -11.30
C VAL A 230 4.48 2.67 -12.65
N LEU A 231 3.69 3.74 -12.64
CA LEU A 231 3.21 4.42 -13.86
C LEU A 231 4.33 5.19 -14.56
N ALA A 232 5.24 5.85 -13.82
CA ALA A 232 6.41 6.49 -14.42
C ALA A 232 7.34 5.50 -15.15
N VAL A 233 7.43 4.25 -14.69
CA VAL A 233 8.18 3.19 -15.39
C VAL A 233 7.46 2.71 -16.66
N MET A 234 6.14 2.89 -16.77
CA MET A 234 5.37 2.60 -17.98
C MET A 234 5.53 3.69 -19.06
N GLU A 235 5.94 4.90 -18.67
CA GLU A 235 6.24 6.00 -19.61
C GLU A 235 7.64 5.90 -20.23
N GLU A 236 8.59 5.22 -19.58
CA GLU A 236 9.91 4.99 -20.20
C GLU A 236 9.76 4.05 -21.40
N PRO A 237 10.04 4.50 -22.64
CA PRO A 237 10.07 3.59 -23.78
C PRO A 237 11.14 2.53 -23.48
N PRO A 238 10.89 1.24 -23.81
CA PRO A 238 11.78 0.14 -23.41
C PRO A 238 13.20 0.49 -23.79
N ALA A 239 14.05 0.65 -22.77
CA ALA A 239 15.42 1.10 -22.94
C ALA A 239 16.04 0.30 -24.09
N MET A 240 16.44 1.00 -25.16
CA MET A 240 16.99 0.32 -26.33
C MET A 240 18.14 -0.53 -25.84
N VAL A 241 17.95 -1.85 -25.88
CA VAL A 241 19.04 -2.80 -25.80
C VAL A 241 19.88 -2.42 -27.00
N GLU A 242 20.99 -1.70 -26.78
CA GLU A 242 21.99 -1.50 -27.81
C GLU A 242 22.41 -2.90 -28.23
N GLU A 243 21.91 -3.36 -29.38
CA GLU A 243 22.42 -4.55 -30.03
C GLU A 243 23.90 -4.31 -30.22
N GLN A 244 24.72 -4.98 -29.40
CA GLN A 244 26.16 -4.94 -29.55
C GLN A 244 26.43 -5.33 -31.01
N PRO A 245 27.11 -4.49 -31.80
CA PRO A 245 27.34 -4.79 -33.20
C PRO A 245 28.01 -6.16 -33.29
N PRO A 246 27.61 -7.01 -34.25
CA PRO A 246 28.06 -8.40 -34.28
C PRO A 246 29.57 -8.45 -34.17
N VAL A 247 30.06 -9.22 -33.19
CA VAL A 247 31.50 -9.43 -32.99
C VAL A 247 32.05 -9.93 -34.31
N ALA A 248 32.88 -9.10 -34.96
CA ALA A 248 33.43 -9.42 -36.26
C ALA A 248 34.15 -10.76 -36.18
N GLU A 249 33.75 -11.71 -37.03
CA GLU A 249 34.47 -12.97 -37.17
C GLU A 249 35.93 -12.65 -37.53
N PRO A 250 36.92 -13.32 -36.91
CA PRO A 250 38.32 -13.05 -37.21
C PRO A 250 38.60 -13.38 -38.67
N GLU A 251 39.12 -12.42 -39.43
CA GLU A 251 39.47 -12.62 -40.84
C GLU A 251 40.40 -13.83 -41.00
N PRO A 252 40.21 -14.65 -42.04
CA PRO A 252 41.05 -15.83 -42.27
C PRO A 252 42.47 -15.39 -42.58
N VAL A 253 43.43 -15.91 -41.80
CA VAL A 253 44.85 -15.75 -42.09
C VAL A 253 45.17 -16.50 -43.39
N VAL A 254 45.41 -15.74 -44.46
CA VAL A 254 45.93 -16.28 -45.72
C VAL A 254 47.40 -16.65 -45.54
N ASP A 255 47.65 -17.94 -45.38
CA ASP A 255 49.01 -18.51 -45.37
C ASP A 255 49.48 -18.62 -46.84
N GLU A 256 50.50 -17.85 -47.21
CA GLU A 256 51.02 -17.80 -48.58
C GLU A 256 52.13 -18.85 -48.77
N MET A 257 52.08 -19.57 -49.91
CA MET A 257 53.02 -20.61 -50.40
C MET A 257 52.77 -22.03 -49.82
N ALA A 258 52.62 -23.11 -50.59
CA ALA A 258 53.21 -23.41 -51.90
C ALA A 258 52.58 -24.64 -52.60
N ASN A 259 52.76 -24.70 -53.93
CA ASN A 259 53.07 -25.90 -54.72
C ASN A 259 52.07 -27.09 -54.84
N ASP A 260 51.50 -27.18 -56.04
CA ASP A 260 51.80 -28.21 -57.07
C ASP A 260 50.76 -29.31 -57.39
N ASP A 261 50.70 -29.57 -58.71
CA ASP A 261 50.26 -30.77 -59.45
C ASP A 261 48.83 -31.37 -59.41
N MET A 262 48.29 -31.59 -60.63
CA MET A 262 47.31 -32.63 -61.07
C MET A 262 45.88 -32.64 -60.45
N ALA A 263 44.82 -33.20 -61.06
CA ALA A 263 44.40 -33.48 -62.45
C ALA A 263 42.92 -33.98 -62.43
N GLU A 264 42.23 -34.08 -63.59
CA GLU A 264 41.06 -34.97 -63.87
C GLU A 264 39.74 -34.76 -63.06
N THR A 265 38.63 -34.21 -63.63
CA THR A 265 37.61 -34.73 -64.60
C THR A 265 36.30 -35.22 -63.95
N ASN A 266 35.26 -35.39 -64.79
CA ASN A 266 33.86 -35.80 -64.53
C ASN A 266 32.95 -34.61 -64.16
N GLU A 267 32.10 -34.08 -65.05
CA GLU A 267 31.07 -34.69 -65.94
C GLU A 267 29.89 -35.35 -65.19
N ASP A 268 28.73 -34.78 -65.51
CA ASP A 268 27.44 -35.40 -65.80
C ASP A 268 26.33 -35.64 -64.75
N ASP A 269 25.15 -35.44 -65.34
CA ASP A 269 23.79 -35.89 -65.07
C ASP A 269 22.84 -35.11 -64.13
N ALA A 270 21.64 -34.95 -64.68
CA ALA A 270 20.48 -34.24 -64.17
C ALA A 270 19.28 -35.22 -64.11
N VAL A 271 18.05 -34.69 -64.17
CA VAL A 271 16.78 -35.37 -64.48
C VAL A 271 15.96 -35.90 -63.28
N ASP A 272 15.00 -35.05 -62.90
CA ASP A 272 13.54 -35.27 -62.78
C ASP A 272 12.85 -36.26 -61.80
N ASP A 273 11.64 -35.81 -61.48
CA ASP A 273 10.36 -36.51 -61.32
C ASP A 273 9.86 -37.08 -59.96
N ASP A 274 8.93 -36.28 -59.40
CA ASP A 274 7.48 -36.57 -59.33
C ASP A 274 6.84 -37.22 -58.07
N ALA A 275 5.60 -36.78 -57.83
CA ALA A 275 4.46 -37.34 -57.09
C ALA A 275 4.71 -38.19 -55.81
N SER A 276 3.99 -37.94 -54.72
CA SER A 276 2.55 -38.29 -54.70
C SER A 276 1.79 -37.79 -53.46
N VAL A 277 0.48 -37.68 -53.64
CA VAL A 277 -0.56 -37.40 -52.63
C VAL A 277 -1.11 -38.73 -52.11
N GLU A 278 -1.45 -38.85 -50.81
CA GLU A 278 -2.65 -39.61 -50.38
C GLU A 278 -3.31 -38.99 -49.13
N ASP A 279 -4.64 -39.18 -49.08
CA ASP A 279 -5.60 -38.73 -48.09
C ASP A 279 -6.06 -39.92 -47.23
N SER A 280 -6.45 -39.71 -45.97
CA SER A 280 -7.40 -40.59 -45.26
C SER A 280 -7.95 -39.97 -43.97
N SER A 281 -9.25 -39.68 -44.03
CA SER A 281 -10.15 -39.35 -42.92
C SER A 281 -10.33 -40.49 -41.89
N ASN A 282 -10.80 -40.14 -40.68
CA ASN A 282 -11.64 -41.03 -39.87
C ASN A 282 -12.67 -40.27 -39.01
N THR A 283 -13.70 -40.96 -38.54
CA THR A 283 -15.06 -40.45 -38.29
C THR A 283 -15.55 -40.61 -36.84
N MET A 284 -16.52 -39.74 -36.49
CA MET A 284 -17.50 -39.70 -35.38
C MET A 284 -17.79 -40.98 -34.54
N GLN A 285 -18.07 -40.77 -33.24
CA GLN A 285 -19.36 -40.94 -32.54
C GLN A 285 -19.15 -40.57 -31.04
N GLU A 286 -19.92 -39.73 -30.30
CA GLU A 286 -21.37 -39.43 -30.15
C GLU A 286 -22.06 -40.24 -29.02
N THR A 287 -23.05 -39.63 -28.32
CA THR A 287 -23.88 -40.12 -27.16
C THR A 287 -23.18 -40.26 -25.79
N GLU A 288 -23.78 -40.22 -24.58
CA GLU A 288 -25.04 -39.76 -23.93
C GLU A 288 -24.81 -39.92 -22.37
N ALA A 289 -25.46 -39.30 -21.37
CA ALA A 289 -26.40 -38.17 -21.22
C ALA A 289 -26.46 -37.70 -19.72
N GLU A 290 -27.32 -36.73 -19.39
CA GLU A 290 -27.75 -36.28 -18.02
C GLU A 290 -28.76 -37.26 -17.34
N PRO A 291 -29.27 -37.12 -16.08
CA PRO A 291 -29.41 -35.89 -15.25
C PRO A 291 -29.25 -35.97 -13.68
N GLU A 292 -29.43 -34.79 -13.07
CA GLU A 292 -29.96 -34.36 -11.74
C GLU A 292 -30.23 -35.34 -10.56
N GLU A 293 -29.91 -34.87 -9.34
CA GLU A 293 -30.58 -34.96 -8.01
C GLU A 293 -29.56 -34.48 -6.93
N GLU A 294 -29.84 -33.74 -5.84
CA GLU A 294 -31.01 -33.04 -5.26
C GLU A 294 -30.55 -31.69 -4.64
#